data_AF-A0A955TBC1-F1
#
_entry.id   AF-A0A955TBC1-F1
#
_cell.length_a   1.000
_cell.length_b   1.000
_cell.length_c   1.000
_cell.angle_alpha   90.00
_cell.angle_beta   90.00
_cell.angle_gamma   90.00
#
_symmetry.space_group_name_H-M   'P 1'
#
loop_
_entity.id
_entity.type
_entity.pdbx_description
1 polymer ?
#
loop_
_entity_poly.entity_id
_entity_poly.type
_entity_poly.pdbx_seq_one_letter_code
_entity_poly.pdbx_strand_id
1 'polypeptide(L)'
;YEEWSSSSHAYGAISPTFNTFEMAVRKATKGRFANNGIQANFCSKCHSPTAELLEEFPDYVDDESVRPVRESLSEVSKRGISCDSCHRVSSIDDTEVLEEGKLGDGVANTSIVLDTRTGMRRGPLEDPVTNSFHAVSTRSYEYMNGDMLCGACHDVRIGYQEDVGTGQPFRRLENLYTEFQESPYVNLDHPLRDQVEAYHPLTGGKVVTCQDCHMSLYPVGEVAEYPTDLVATQGSGDEPLVERRVSTHYFTGVDMALIDFPNQDDPTLDKNGLPKGLDQRRKLLIERAVEMSLEGTPDEINPGENFPLSVTLTNVGAGHNVVAGFSQERQIWIEATVTDGSGKEVFATGYLRRFDPATGEFLVDPDGDGDHDEEWANVGFAFASDDSNGTPVNPYIEVEGPDKHLVTFTNHFEYVDEQGNHHETHLPIGKTNHFNNGRSLKPFEPVTHVYDIPIPATATGPLSVTVRLRFRHFLPSFLRYLKDRDNSLITEEIIDRVQIIDMCAQSKQVEMDPDVDLNGDGEIDQLDLLEFMRQWHLQHME
;
A
#
# COMPACT_ATOMS: atom_id res chain seq x y z
N TYR A 1 20.71 15.42 1.60
CA TYR A 1 20.61 15.51 0.13
C TYR A 1 20.63 14.12 -0.48
N GLU A 2 21.70 13.34 -0.25
CA GLU A 2 21.84 11.98 -0.80
C GLU A 2 20.60 11.11 -0.51
N GLU A 3 20.13 11.07 0.74
CA GLU A 3 18.91 10.35 1.15
C GLU A 3 17.66 10.77 0.36
N TRP A 4 17.44 12.08 0.22
CA TRP A 4 16.29 12.62 -0.50
C TRP A 4 16.39 12.40 -2.01
N SER A 5 17.58 12.52 -2.59
CA SER A 5 17.77 12.44 -4.05
C SER A 5 17.45 11.08 -4.64
N SER A 6 17.46 10.02 -3.81
CA SER A 6 17.01 8.67 -4.16
C SER A 6 15.56 8.38 -3.76
N SER A 7 14.90 9.28 -3.03
CA SER A 7 13.56 9.06 -2.47
C SER A 7 12.43 9.13 -3.52
N SER A 8 11.28 8.52 -3.21
CA SER A 8 10.05 8.66 -4.02
C SER A 8 9.60 10.13 -4.14
N HIS A 9 9.91 10.97 -3.14
CA HIS A 9 9.65 12.40 -3.20
C HIS A 9 10.42 13.10 -4.33
N ALA A 10 11.70 12.76 -4.52
CA ALA A 10 12.49 13.30 -5.64
C ALA A 10 12.05 12.74 -7.00
N TYR A 11 11.57 11.49 -7.00
CA TYR A 11 11.10 10.79 -8.19
C TYR A 11 9.71 11.24 -8.69
N GLY A 12 8.86 11.76 -7.78
CA GLY A 12 7.42 11.96 -8.01
C GLY A 12 7.06 12.73 -9.29
N ALA A 13 7.85 13.73 -9.69
CA ALA A 13 7.59 14.52 -10.90
C ALA A 13 7.97 13.80 -12.21
N ILE A 14 8.93 12.87 -12.17
CA ILE A 14 9.53 12.27 -13.37
C ILE A 14 9.11 10.82 -13.61
N SER A 15 8.36 10.23 -12.68
CA SER A 15 7.79 8.88 -12.80
C SER A 15 7.04 8.71 -14.12
N PRO A 16 7.40 7.71 -14.96
CA PRO A 16 6.70 7.45 -16.20
C PRO A 16 5.26 7.01 -15.94
N THR A 17 5.03 6.20 -14.91
CA THR A 17 3.68 5.76 -14.51
C THR A 17 2.80 6.95 -14.16
N PHE A 18 3.28 7.85 -13.31
CA PHE A 18 2.56 9.07 -12.96
C PHE A 18 2.27 9.92 -14.19
N ASN A 19 3.26 10.19 -15.04
CA ASN A 19 3.09 11.07 -16.19
C ASN A 19 2.12 10.47 -17.22
N THR A 20 2.18 9.16 -17.49
CA THR A 20 1.22 8.50 -18.38
C THR A 20 -0.18 8.47 -17.78
N PHE A 21 -0.29 8.20 -16.48
CA PHE A 21 -1.55 8.21 -15.75
C PHE A 21 -2.21 9.59 -15.75
N GLU A 22 -1.46 10.64 -15.42
CA GLU A 22 -1.94 12.03 -15.42
C GLU A 22 -2.44 12.45 -16.80
N MET A 23 -1.72 12.09 -17.86
CA MET A 23 -2.15 12.35 -19.23
C MET A 23 -3.45 11.64 -19.58
N ALA A 24 -3.56 10.35 -19.23
CA ALA A 24 -4.76 9.56 -19.45
C ALA A 24 -5.96 10.17 -18.72
N VAL A 25 -5.75 10.61 -17.47
CA VAL A 25 -6.76 11.29 -16.65
C VAL A 25 -7.16 12.64 -17.26
N ARG A 26 -6.22 13.46 -17.74
CA ARG A 26 -6.54 14.74 -18.40
C ARG A 26 -7.36 14.57 -19.67
N LYS A 27 -7.01 13.59 -20.51
CA LYS A 27 -7.78 13.23 -21.71
C LYS A 27 -9.19 12.73 -21.35
N ALA A 28 -9.27 11.80 -20.40
CA ALA A 28 -10.54 11.21 -19.96
C ALA A 28 -11.48 12.23 -19.31
N THR A 29 -10.93 13.23 -18.62
CA THR A 29 -11.70 14.26 -17.93
C THR A 29 -11.87 15.55 -18.72
N LYS A 30 -11.37 15.61 -19.97
CA LYS A 30 -11.37 16.81 -20.81
C LYS A 30 -10.80 18.04 -20.11
N GLY A 31 -9.66 17.84 -19.43
CA GLY A 31 -8.89 18.92 -18.81
C GLY A 31 -9.36 19.39 -17.44
N ARG A 32 -10.30 18.71 -16.76
CA ARG A 32 -10.79 19.14 -15.42
C ARG A 32 -9.69 19.29 -14.37
N PHE A 33 -8.62 18.50 -14.50
CA PHE A 33 -7.47 18.48 -13.61
C PHE A 33 -6.23 19.21 -14.16
N ALA A 34 -6.35 19.80 -15.36
CA ALA A 34 -5.28 20.61 -15.97
C ALA A 34 -5.28 22.05 -15.42
N ASN A 35 -4.29 22.86 -15.79
CA ASN A 35 -4.12 24.23 -15.28
C ASN A 35 -5.35 25.15 -15.43
N ASN A 36 -6.15 24.97 -16.48
CA ASN A 36 -7.37 25.72 -16.74
C ASN A 36 -8.67 25.01 -16.30
N GLY A 37 -8.56 23.93 -15.51
CA GLY A 37 -9.67 23.11 -15.06
C GLY A 37 -10.35 23.59 -13.77
N ILE A 38 -11.38 22.86 -13.33
CA ILE A 38 -12.15 23.16 -12.11
C ILE A 38 -11.35 22.84 -10.84
N GLN A 39 -10.43 21.87 -10.91
CA GLN A 39 -9.42 21.60 -9.88
C GLN A 39 -8.05 21.67 -10.55
N ALA A 40 -7.63 22.90 -10.84
CA ALA A 40 -6.41 23.15 -11.58
C ALA A 40 -5.18 22.55 -10.90
N ASN A 41 -4.33 21.93 -11.72
CA ASN A 41 -3.05 21.32 -11.33
C ASN A 41 -3.18 20.24 -10.25
N PHE A 42 -4.34 19.58 -10.17
CA PHE A 42 -4.70 18.64 -9.11
C PHE A 42 -3.61 17.60 -8.83
N CYS A 43 -3.12 16.90 -9.86
CA CYS A 43 -2.10 15.88 -9.71
C CYS A 43 -0.74 16.52 -9.39
N SER A 44 -0.40 17.57 -10.13
CA SER A 44 0.94 18.11 -10.16
C SER A 44 1.29 18.96 -8.93
N LYS A 45 0.30 19.49 -8.21
CA LYS A 45 0.51 20.18 -6.93
C LYS A 45 1.22 19.31 -5.89
N CYS A 46 0.86 18.02 -5.82
CA CYS A 46 1.52 17.07 -4.92
C CYS A 46 2.83 16.53 -5.50
N HIS A 47 2.91 16.30 -6.82
CA HIS A 47 4.08 15.67 -7.45
C HIS A 47 5.23 16.64 -7.77
N SER A 48 4.93 17.94 -7.95
CA SER A 48 5.90 19.02 -8.11
C SER A 48 5.33 20.36 -7.61
N PRO A 49 5.24 20.58 -6.27
CA PRO A 49 4.75 21.83 -5.71
C PRO A 49 5.54 23.06 -6.19
N THR A 50 6.81 22.87 -6.56
CA THR A 50 7.65 23.93 -7.11
C THR A 50 7.20 24.36 -8.51
N ALA A 51 6.74 23.44 -9.35
CA ALA A 51 6.22 23.78 -10.68
C ALA A 51 4.92 24.59 -10.61
N GLU A 52 4.07 24.33 -9.59
CA GLU A 52 2.89 25.15 -9.32
C GLU A 52 3.29 26.61 -9.04
N LEU A 53 4.25 26.79 -8.14
CA LEU A 53 4.75 28.13 -7.78
C LEU A 53 5.38 28.89 -8.95
N LEU A 54 5.94 28.16 -9.93
CA LEU A 54 6.59 28.73 -11.10
C LEU A 54 5.64 28.82 -12.31
N GLU A 55 4.37 28.42 -12.15
CA GLU A 55 3.35 28.44 -13.20
C GLU A 55 3.79 27.66 -14.46
N GLU A 56 4.45 26.52 -14.26
CA GLU A 56 5.06 25.74 -15.36
C GLU A 56 4.10 24.74 -16.02
N PHE A 57 2.89 24.56 -15.48
CA PHE A 57 1.98 23.52 -15.97
C PHE A 57 1.23 23.92 -17.24
N PRO A 58 1.12 23.01 -18.22
CA PRO A 58 0.47 23.33 -19.48
C PRO A 58 -1.06 23.29 -19.34
N ASP A 59 -1.72 24.24 -19.99
CA ASP A 59 -3.17 24.22 -20.19
C ASP A 59 -3.61 22.96 -20.95
N TYR A 60 -4.85 22.54 -20.73
CA TYR A 60 -5.51 21.60 -21.61
C TYR A 60 -6.21 22.35 -22.74
N VAL A 61 -5.86 22.03 -24.00
CA VAL A 61 -6.50 22.59 -25.20
C VAL A 61 -7.40 21.53 -25.84
N ASP A 62 -6.83 20.38 -26.17
CA ASP A 62 -7.49 19.21 -26.75
C ASP A 62 -6.71 17.93 -26.43
N ASP A 63 -7.28 16.76 -26.76
CA ASP A 63 -6.65 15.46 -26.48
C ASP A 63 -5.28 15.28 -27.20
N GLU A 64 -5.09 15.91 -28.37
CA GLU A 64 -3.87 15.80 -29.19
C GLU A 64 -2.72 16.65 -28.64
N SER A 65 -3.05 17.71 -27.89
CA SER A 65 -2.10 18.64 -27.25
C SER A 65 -1.53 18.11 -25.93
N VAL A 66 -2.15 17.09 -25.33
CA VAL A 66 -1.71 16.55 -24.03
C VAL A 66 -0.35 15.86 -24.19
N ARG A 67 0.60 16.28 -23.36
CA ARG A 67 1.96 15.74 -23.27
C ARG A 67 2.30 15.42 -21.81
N PRO A 68 3.31 14.58 -21.55
CA PRO A 68 3.79 14.34 -20.20
C PRO A 68 4.13 15.65 -19.49
N VAL A 69 3.59 15.87 -18.29
CA VAL A 69 3.85 17.11 -17.53
C VAL A 69 5.36 17.34 -17.36
N ARG A 70 6.14 16.28 -17.13
CA ARG A 70 7.61 16.34 -16.99
C ARG A 70 8.34 17.03 -18.15
N GLU A 71 7.77 17.09 -19.34
CA GLU A 71 8.37 17.77 -20.51
C GLU A 71 8.28 19.30 -20.42
N SER A 72 7.29 19.82 -19.69
CA SER A 72 7.11 21.25 -19.45
C SER A 72 7.93 21.79 -18.27
N LEU A 73 8.41 20.90 -17.41
CA LEU A 73 9.05 21.26 -16.15
C LEU A 73 10.49 21.75 -16.35
N SER A 74 10.85 22.80 -15.62
CA SER A 74 12.26 23.21 -15.48
C SER A 74 13.08 22.18 -14.68
N GLU A 75 14.40 22.30 -14.74
CA GLU A 75 15.30 21.40 -14.00
C GLU A 75 15.13 21.48 -12.47
N VAL A 76 14.60 22.58 -11.94
CA VAL A 76 14.28 22.68 -10.51
C VAL A 76 12.98 21.95 -10.19
N SER A 77 11.97 22.03 -11.07
CA SER A 77 10.68 21.39 -10.90
C SER A 77 10.71 19.87 -11.12
N LYS A 78 11.62 19.38 -11.97
CA LYS A 78 11.88 17.93 -12.14
C LYS A 78 12.40 17.24 -10.88
N ARG A 79 12.79 18.01 -9.85
CA ARG A 79 13.20 17.48 -8.54
C ARG A 79 12.02 17.01 -7.67
N GLY A 80 10.79 17.08 -8.17
CA GLY A 80 9.61 16.62 -7.44
C GLY A 80 9.36 17.42 -6.16
N ILE A 81 9.10 16.72 -5.06
CA ILE A 81 8.90 17.29 -3.74
C ILE A 81 10.27 17.61 -3.16
N SER A 82 10.73 18.84 -3.39
CA SER A 82 12.07 19.30 -3.02
C SER A 82 12.16 19.78 -1.56
N CYS A 83 13.37 20.12 -1.11
CA CYS A 83 13.58 20.73 0.21
C CYS A 83 12.73 21.99 0.42
N ASP A 84 12.46 22.75 -0.65
CA ASP A 84 11.64 23.96 -0.60
C ASP A 84 10.16 23.65 -0.35
N SER A 85 9.67 22.51 -0.86
CA SER A 85 8.28 22.08 -0.69
C SER A 85 7.91 21.84 0.78
N CYS A 86 8.84 21.38 1.60
CA CYS A 86 8.59 21.16 3.04
C CYS A 86 9.16 22.29 3.91
N HIS A 87 10.43 22.68 3.72
CA HIS A 87 11.11 23.58 4.64
C HIS A 87 10.76 25.07 4.44
N ARG A 88 9.94 25.42 3.43
CA ARG A 88 9.43 26.79 3.26
C ARG A 88 7.96 26.93 3.62
N VAL A 89 7.29 25.88 4.12
CA VAL A 89 5.89 26.00 4.56
C VAL A 89 5.78 27.00 5.72
N SER A 90 5.03 28.07 5.51
CA SER A 90 4.85 29.16 6.46
C SER A 90 3.58 29.06 7.31
N SER A 91 2.56 28.39 6.78
CA SER A 91 1.29 28.08 7.44
C SER A 91 0.54 27.04 6.62
N ILE A 92 -0.52 26.49 7.20
CA ILE A 92 -1.57 25.82 6.42
C ILE A 92 -2.26 26.81 5.48
N ASP A 93 -2.85 26.30 4.41
CA ASP A 93 -3.83 27.01 3.60
C ASP A 93 -5.24 26.58 4.02
N ASP A 94 -5.97 27.48 4.65
CA ASP A 94 -7.37 27.32 5.10
C ASP A 94 -8.35 28.17 4.27
N THR A 95 -7.88 28.70 3.13
CA THR A 95 -8.67 29.66 2.35
C THR A 95 -9.74 29.02 1.46
N GLU A 96 -9.71 27.69 1.33
CA GLU A 96 -10.71 26.91 0.60
C GLU A 96 -11.87 26.46 1.52
N VAL A 97 -13.09 26.99 1.31
CA VAL A 97 -14.20 26.82 2.25
C VAL A 97 -14.96 25.49 2.05
N LEU A 98 -15.14 24.75 3.14
CA LEU A 98 -15.86 23.46 3.23
C LEU A 98 -17.30 23.47 2.69
N GLU A 99 -18.02 24.60 2.79
CA GLU A 99 -19.40 24.74 2.32
C GLU A 99 -19.54 24.63 0.78
N GLU A 100 -18.43 24.74 0.03
CA GLU A 100 -18.40 24.64 -1.44
C GLU A 100 -17.79 23.31 -1.95
N GLY A 101 -17.60 22.32 -1.08
CA GLY A 101 -16.94 21.06 -1.45
C GLY A 101 -15.42 21.19 -1.63
N LYS A 102 -14.82 22.30 -1.16
CA LYS A 102 -13.38 22.54 -1.15
C LYS A 102 -12.80 22.37 0.26
N LEU A 103 -11.51 22.05 0.36
CA LEU A 103 -10.96 21.21 1.42
C LEU A 103 -9.97 21.95 2.33
N GLY A 104 -10.16 23.26 2.55
CA GLY A 104 -9.24 24.09 3.32
C GLY A 104 -9.34 23.87 4.82
N ASP A 105 -8.93 22.68 5.27
CA ASP A 105 -8.68 22.33 6.67
C ASP A 105 -7.17 22.20 6.97
N GLY A 106 -6.31 22.61 6.03
CA GLY A 106 -4.86 22.41 6.10
C GLY A 106 -4.40 20.98 5.80
N VAL A 107 -5.31 20.11 5.38
CA VAL A 107 -5.09 18.72 4.97
C VAL A 107 -5.49 18.58 3.49
N ALA A 108 -4.93 17.58 2.84
CA ALA A 108 -5.18 17.21 1.46
C ALA A 108 -4.77 18.22 0.38
N ASN A 109 -4.58 17.70 -0.85
CA ASN A 109 -4.44 18.49 -2.08
C ASN A 109 -3.43 19.66 -2.04
N THR A 110 -2.37 19.53 -1.24
CA THR A 110 -1.33 20.55 -1.02
C THR A 110 -1.88 21.83 -0.35
N SER A 111 -2.75 21.70 0.65
CA SER A 111 -3.29 22.82 1.47
C SER A 111 -2.22 23.48 2.38
N ILE A 112 -1.17 24.02 1.78
CA ILE A 112 0.00 24.65 2.44
C ILE A 112 0.40 25.97 1.77
N VAL A 113 0.88 26.93 2.58
CA VAL A 113 1.40 28.20 2.08
C VAL A 113 2.93 28.20 2.09
N LEU A 114 3.54 28.19 0.91
CA LEU A 114 5.00 28.27 0.75
C LEU A 114 5.51 29.71 0.84
N ASP A 115 6.53 29.94 1.67
CA ASP A 115 7.20 31.23 1.83
C ASP A 115 8.08 31.54 0.63
N THR A 116 7.53 32.20 -0.39
CA THR A 116 8.28 32.58 -1.60
C THR A 116 9.12 33.85 -1.44
N ARG A 117 8.88 34.65 -0.39
CA ARG A 117 9.41 36.02 -0.28
C ARG A 117 10.67 36.14 0.55
N THR A 118 10.74 35.45 1.68
CA THR A 118 11.82 35.66 2.65
C THR A 118 12.98 34.67 2.48
N GLY A 119 12.72 33.54 1.83
CA GLY A 119 13.67 32.43 1.74
C GLY A 119 13.94 31.74 3.09
N MET A 120 13.14 32.03 4.13
CA MET A 120 13.28 31.43 5.45
C MET A 120 13.06 29.93 5.40
N ARG A 121 13.96 29.20 6.07
CA ARG A 121 13.87 27.75 6.28
C ARG A 121 13.34 27.45 7.68
N ARG A 122 12.43 26.48 7.76
CA ARG A 122 11.82 25.97 8.99
C ARG A 122 12.15 24.49 9.11
N GLY A 123 12.35 24.02 10.33
CA GLY A 123 12.74 22.63 10.59
C GLY A 123 12.28 22.20 11.98
N PRO A 124 12.58 20.96 12.36
CA PRO A 124 12.08 20.36 13.60
C PRO A 124 12.86 20.79 14.85
N LEU A 125 13.57 21.93 14.80
CA LEU A 125 14.42 22.41 15.90
C LEU A 125 13.84 23.68 16.51
N GLU A 126 13.69 23.70 17.84
CA GLU A 126 13.20 24.88 18.60
C GLU A 126 14.25 26.00 18.69
N ASP A 127 15.52 25.66 18.52
CA ASP A 127 16.67 26.54 18.69
C ASP A 127 17.58 26.53 17.45
N PRO A 128 17.08 26.87 16.24
CA PRO A 128 17.86 26.80 15.03
C PRO A 128 19.07 27.75 15.10
N VAL A 129 20.25 27.23 14.73
CA VAL A 129 21.49 28.02 14.71
C VAL A 129 21.49 28.95 13.49
N THR A 130 21.79 30.22 13.73
CA THR A 130 21.93 31.21 12.65
C THR A 130 23.14 30.87 11.78
N ASN A 131 23.00 30.99 10.45
CA ASN A 131 24.05 30.70 9.50
C ASN A 131 24.06 31.71 8.34
N SER A 132 25.10 31.65 7.50
CA SER A 132 25.28 32.57 6.36
C SER A 132 24.55 32.15 5.08
N PHE A 133 23.91 30.97 5.05
CA PHE A 133 23.32 30.40 3.84
C PHE A 133 21.85 30.76 3.67
N HIS A 134 21.08 30.76 4.76
CA HIS A 134 19.66 31.11 4.74
C HIS A 134 19.17 31.63 6.09
N ALA A 135 18.07 32.38 6.07
CA ALA A 135 17.34 32.73 7.28
C ALA A 135 16.66 31.50 7.87
N VAL A 136 16.50 31.48 9.20
CA VAL A 136 15.84 30.40 9.95
C VAL A 136 14.64 30.94 10.74
N SER A 137 13.60 30.13 10.91
CA SER A 137 12.45 30.46 11.75
C SER A 137 11.98 29.26 12.55
N THR A 138 11.56 29.51 13.79
CA THR A 138 10.80 28.57 14.61
C THR A 138 9.29 28.71 14.39
N ARG A 139 8.86 29.69 13.57
CA ARG A 139 7.46 29.79 13.15
C ARG A 139 7.10 28.50 12.41
N SER A 140 5.97 27.91 12.78
CA SER A 140 5.49 26.60 12.28
C SER A 140 6.26 25.39 12.81
N TYR A 141 7.02 25.53 13.91
CA TYR A 141 7.70 24.40 14.57
C TYR A 141 6.75 23.24 14.89
N GLU A 142 5.57 23.52 15.46
CA GLU A 142 4.55 22.50 15.76
C GLU A 142 4.08 21.79 14.50
N TYR A 143 3.80 22.53 13.42
CA TYR A 143 3.41 21.97 12.14
C TYR A 143 4.51 21.08 11.53
N MET A 144 5.78 21.52 11.60
CA MET A 144 6.92 20.74 11.08
C MET A 144 7.16 19.44 11.85
N ASN A 145 6.83 19.41 13.14
CA ASN A 145 6.91 18.19 13.98
C ASN A 145 5.60 17.39 14.00
N GLY A 146 4.52 17.94 13.43
CA GLY A 146 3.22 17.28 13.35
C GLY A 146 3.09 16.46 12.07
N ASP A 147 2.31 15.39 12.15
CA ASP A 147 1.88 14.55 11.03
C ASP A 147 1.03 15.30 9.99
N MET A 148 0.35 16.37 10.38
CA MET A 148 -0.42 17.23 9.46
C MET A 148 0.42 17.80 8.31
N LEU A 149 1.74 17.95 8.47
CA LEU A 149 2.65 18.28 7.36
C LEU A 149 2.55 17.26 6.23
N CYS A 150 2.52 15.98 6.56
CA CYS A 150 2.38 14.89 5.61
C CYS A 150 0.93 14.79 5.10
N GLY A 151 -0.05 15.05 5.98
CA GLY A 151 -1.48 15.06 5.65
C GLY A 151 -1.87 16.05 4.55
N ALA A 152 -1.10 17.12 4.34
CA ALA A 152 -1.31 18.04 3.23
C ALA A 152 -1.19 17.36 1.84
N CYS A 153 -0.44 16.26 1.71
CA CYS A 153 -0.28 15.54 0.45
C CYS A 153 -0.81 14.10 0.50
N HIS A 154 -0.75 13.44 1.67
CA HIS A 154 -1.15 12.03 1.85
C HIS A 154 -2.62 11.84 2.23
N ASP A 155 -3.45 12.80 1.83
CA ASP A 155 -4.91 12.69 1.76
C ASP A 155 -5.29 13.35 0.43
N VAL A 156 -5.97 12.65 -0.46
CA VAL A 156 -6.21 13.16 -1.82
C VAL A 156 -7.70 13.10 -2.09
N ARG A 157 -8.29 14.28 -2.32
CA ARG A 157 -9.73 14.46 -2.25
C ARG A 157 -10.25 15.15 -3.51
N ILE A 158 -11.26 14.57 -4.15
CA ILE A 158 -11.89 15.07 -5.37
C ILE A 158 -13.20 15.78 -4.98
N GLY A 159 -13.13 17.10 -4.80
CA GLY A 159 -14.20 17.94 -4.26
C GLY A 159 -15.33 18.42 -5.19
N TYR A 160 -15.42 17.98 -6.46
CA TYR A 160 -16.51 18.43 -7.35
C TYR A 160 -17.72 17.47 -7.39
N GLN A 161 -17.67 16.37 -6.63
CA GLN A 161 -18.72 15.36 -6.52
C GLN A 161 -18.75 14.80 -5.09
N GLU A 162 -19.95 14.67 -4.54
CA GLU A 162 -20.21 13.95 -3.30
C GLU A 162 -19.81 12.47 -3.47
N ASP A 163 -19.28 11.88 -2.41
CA ASP A 163 -19.05 10.45 -2.32
C ASP A 163 -20.35 9.76 -1.88
N VAL A 164 -20.97 9.01 -2.80
CA VAL A 164 -22.29 8.40 -2.57
C VAL A 164 -22.24 7.35 -1.45
N GLY A 165 -21.09 6.69 -1.26
CA GLY A 165 -20.94 5.66 -0.23
C GLY A 165 -20.79 6.24 1.19
N THR A 166 -20.22 7.44 1.32
CA THR A 166 -19.92 8.06 2.63
C THR A 166 -20.75 9.30 2.95
N GLY A 167 -21.42 9.90 1.97
CA GLY A 167 -22.13 11.18 2.09
C GLY A 167 -21.22 12.39 2.27
N GLN A 168 -19.91 12.23 2.04
CA GLN A 168 -18.94 13.31 2.16
C GLN A 168 -18.99 14.20 0.92
N PRO A 169 -18.81 15.53 1.03
CA PRO A 169 -18.90 16.45 -0.10
C PRO A 169 -17.75 16.31 -1.12
N PHE A 170 -16.88 15.33 -0.92
CA PHE A 170 -15.75 14.99 -1.76
C PHE A 170 -15.53 13.48 -1.73
N ARG A 171 -14.96 12.96 -2.83
CA ARG A 171 -14.49 11.57 -2.90
C ARG A 171 -13.02 11.48 -2.52
N ARG A 172 -12.60 10.42 -1.84
CA ARG A 172 -11.19 10.23 -1.47
C ARG A 172 -10.48 9.33 -2.47
N LEU A 173 -9.59 9.91 -3.28
CA LEU A 173 -8.69 9.16 -4.14
C LEU A 173 -7.61 8.45 -3.32
N GLU A 174 -7.12 9.09 -2.27
CA GLU A 174 -6.26 8.51 -1.25
C GLU A 174 -6.77 8.94 0.14
N ASN A 175 -6.73 8.02 1.10
CA ASN A 175 -7.34 8.20 2.43
C ASN A 175 -6.33 7.98 3.58
N LEU A 176 -5.03 7.92 3.27
CA LEU A 176 -3.99 7.45 4.18
C LEU A 176 -3.94 8.27 5.47
N TYR A 177 -3.92 9.60 5.38
CA TYR A 177 -3.85 10.45 6.57
C TYR A 177 -5.10 10.33 7.46
N THR A 178 -6.29 10.24 6.86
CA THR A 178 -7.53 10.04 7.62
C THR A 178 -7.49 8.70 8.37
N GLU A 179 -7.09 7.61 7.70
CA GLU A 179 -6.90 6.29 8.33
C GLU A 179 -5.88 6.34 9.48
N PHE A 180 -4.79 7.09 9.30
CA PHE A 180 -3.78 7.28 10.33
C PHE A 180 -4.34 8.02 11.56
N GLN A 181 -5.12 9.08 11.37
CA GLN A 181 -5.75 9.84 12.47
C GLN A 181 -6.68 8.97 13.32
N GLU A 182 -7.39 8.03 12.69
CA GLU A 182 -8.34 7.14 13.38
C GLU A 182 -7.66 5.98 14.11
N SER A 183 -6.39 5.69 13.77
CA SER A 183 -5.62 4.56 14.28
C SER A 183 -5.24 4.68 15.78
N PRO A 184 -4.90 3.56 16.44
CA PRO A 184 -4.35 3.57 17.80
C PRO A 184 -3.01 4.30 17.96
N TYR A 185 -2.32 4.63 16.85
CA TYR A 185 -1.05 5.37 16.89
C TYR A 185 -1.26 6.84 17.24
N VAL A 186 -2.38 7.42 16.83
CA VAL A 186 -2.74 8.84 17.06
C VAL A 186 -3.87 8.96 18.08
N ASN A 187 -4.92 8.16 17.95
CA ASN A 187 -6.06 8.19 18.84
C ASN A 187 -5.73 7.54 20.20
N LEU A 188 -5.44 8.37 21.20
CA LEU A 188 -5.08 7.91 22.55
C LEU A 188 -6.21 7.19 23.29
N ASP A 189 -7.47 7.39 22.87
CA ASP A 189 -8.64 6.72 23.43
C ASP A 189 -8.97 5.41 22.68
N HIS A 190 -8.18 5.04 21.67
CA HIS A 190 -8.44 3.83 20.88
C HIS A 190 -8.30 2.57 21.75
N PRO A 191 -9.22 1.59 21.66
CA PRO A 191 -9.19 0.38 22.51
C PRO A 191 -7.95 -0.51 22.30
N LEU A 192 -7.26 -0.36 21.17
CA LEU A 192 -6.02 -1.06 20.85
C LEU A 192 -4.75 -0.25 21.16
N ARG A 193 -4.86 0.85 21.90
CA ARG A 193 -3.72 1.72 22.20
C ARG A 193 -2.58 1.00 22.92
N ASP A 194 -2.91 0.15 23.89
CA ASP A 194 -1.93 -0.64 24.65
C ASP A 194 -1.04 -1.52 23.73
N GLN A 195 -1.55 -1.93 22.56
CA GLN A 195 -0.77 -2.69 21.60
C GLN A 195 0.34 -1.86 20.95
N VAL A 196 0.10 -0.57 20.68
CA VAL A 196 1.15 0.33 20.17
C VAL A 196 2.28 0.44 21.17
N GLU A 197 1.96 0.58 22.46
CA GLU A 197 2.97 0.70 23.52
C GLU A 197 3.74 -0.61 23.74
N ALA A 198 3.07 -1.76 23.59
CA ALA A 198 3.68 -3.07 23.70
C ALA A 198 4.65 -3.36 22.54
N TYR A 199 4.26 -3.03 21.31
CA TYR A 199 5.09 -3.25 20.12
C TYR A 199 6.17 -2.17 19.93
N HIS A 200 5.86 -0.92 20.27
CA HIS A 200 6.72 0.25 20.03
C HIS A 200 6.98 1.03 21.33
N PRO A 201 7.77 0.47 22.27
CA PRO A 201 7.91 1.02 23.62
C PRO A 201 8.55 2.42 23.66
N LEU A 202 9.35 2.78 22.65
CA LEU A 202 10.00 4.11 22.58
C LEU A 202 9.02 5.26 22.31
N THR A 203 7.79 4.96 21.85
CA THR A 203 6.73 5.96 21.71
C THR A 203 6.29 6.53 23.06
N GLY A 204 6.52 5.79 24.15
CA GLY A 204 6.28 6.24 25.52
C GLY A 204 4.83 6.66 25.79
N GLY A 205 3.88 5.99 25.12
CA GLY A 205 2.46 6.28 25.27
C GLY A 205 1.98 7.60 24.64
N LYS A 206 2.81 8.26 23.83
CA LYS A 206 2.44 9.50 23.11
C LYS A 206 1.90 9.22 21.71
N VAL A 207 1.24 10.23 21.15
CA VAL A 207 0.89 10.28 19.72
C VAL A 207 2.16 10.02 18.91
N VAL A 208 2.06 9.09 17.97
CA VAL A 208 3.11 8.79 16.99
C VAL A 208 2.85 9.62 15.75
N THR A 209 3.90 10.16 15.15
CA THR A 209 3.81 10.96 13.91
C THR A 209 4.32 10.17 12.71
N CYS A 210 3.97 10.59 11.49
CA CYS A 210 4.51 9.98 10.26
C CYS A 210 6.05 9.97 10.26
N GLN A 211 6.65 11.04 10.80
CA GLN A 211 8.09 11.24 10.91
C GLN A 211 8.74 10.17 11.80
N ASP A 212 8.06 9.68 12.84
CA ASP A 212 8.58 8.69 13.79
C ASP A 212 8.83 7.32 13.17
N CYS A 213 8.20 7.04 12.02
CA CYS A 213 8.48 5.85 11.21
C CYS A 213 9.27 6.20 9.93
N HIS A 214 8.85 7.22 9.18
CA HIS A 214 9.37 7.47 7.82
C HIS A 214 10.58 8.41 7.76
N MET A 215 10.94 9.04 8.89
CA MET A 215 12.09 9.95 9.00
C MET A 215 13.01 9.60 10.19
N SER A 216 12.91 8.38 10.70
CA SER A 216 13.66 7.85 11.83
C SER A 216 14.64 6.74 11.36
N LEU A 217 15.17 5.95 12.30
CA LEU A 217 15.95 4.74 12.01
C LEU A 217 15.08 3.53 11.66
N TYR A 218 13.76 3.63 11.81
CA TYR A 218 12.83 2.59 11.38
C TYR A 218 12.95 2.34 9.85
N PRO A 219 12.85 1.09 9.35
CA PRO A 219 12.53 -0.17 10.05
C PRO A 219 13.74 -0.93 10.63
N VAL A 220 14.95 -0.37 10.56
CA VAL A 220 16.16 -1.03 11.11
C VAL A 220 16.23 -0.85 12.62
N GLY A 221 16.01 0.38 13.08
CA GLY A 221 15.77 0.71 14.48
C GLY A 221 14.28 0.67 14.84
N GLU A 222 13.97 1.19 16.01
CA GLU A 222 12.61 1.25 16.54
C GLU A 222 11.84 2.49 16.07
N VAL A 223 10.51 2.45 16.15
CA VAL A 223 9.67 3.64 15.94
C VAL A 223 10.05 4.74 16.92
N ALA A 224 10.13 5.96 16.43
CA ALA A 224 10.61 7.15 17.15
C ALA A 224 12.10 7.13 17.57
N GLU A 225 12.90 6.17 17.09
CA GLU A 225 14.35 6.16 17.28
C GLU A 225 15.05 6.96 16.17
N TYR A 226 15.72 8.07 16.50
CA TYR A 226 16.36 8.94 15.52
C TYR A 226 17.88 8.96 15.66
N PRO A 227 18.62 9.12 14.55
CA PRO A 227 20.06 9.34 14.61
C PRO A 227 20.38 10.70 15.26
N THR A 228 21.59 10.80 15.80
CA THR A 228 22.19 12.07 16.22
C THR A 228 23.37 12.43 15.32
N ASP A 229 23.53 13.72 15.03
CA ASP A 229 24.67 14.21 14.27
C ASP A 229 24.98 15.68 14.62
N LEU A 230 26.18 16.12 14.24
CA LEU A 230 26.56 17.52 14.31
C LEU A 230 25.77 18.33 13.26
N VAL A 231 24.95 19.28 13.71
CA VAL A 231 24.20 20.15 12.78
C VAL A 231 25.13 21.15 12.10
N ALA A 232 25.20 21.08 10.76
CA ALA A 232 25.94 21.98 9.87
C ALA A 232 27.43 22.17 10.24
N THR A 233 28.29 21.33 9.69
CA THR A 233 29.77 21.44 9.83
C THR A 233 30.39 22.64 9.11
N GLN A 234 29.64 23.28 8.20
CA GLN A 234 30.14 24.38 7.36
C GLN A 234 29.50 25.70 7.77
N GLY A 235 30.31 26.66 8.22
CA GLY A 235 29.87 28.02 8.55
C GLY A 235 29.57 28.29 10.04
N SER A 236 29.74 27.31 10.92
CA SER A 236 29.60 27.48 12.39
C SER A 236 30.71 28.34 13.02
N GLY A 237 31.75 28.68 12.28
CA GLY A 237 32.90 29.41 12.83
C GLY A 237 33.60 28.61 13.93
N ASP A 238 33.95 29.28 15.02
CA ASP A 238 34.59 28.69 16.21
C ASP A 238 33.57 28.16 17.25
N GLU A 239 32.26 28.24 16.97
CA GLU A 239 31.24 27.76 17.91
C GLU A 239 31.29 26.23 18.02
N PRO A 240 31.24 25.65 19.24
CA PRO A 240 31.20 24.22 19.42
C PRO A 240 29.98 23.62 18.73
N LEU A 241 30.21 22.71 17.77
CA LEU A 241 29.14 21.95 17.17
C LEU A 241 28.52 21.03 18.21
N VAL A 242 27.20 21.11 18.36
CA VAL A 242 26.44 20.22 19.23
C VAL A 242 25.80 19.12 18.40
N GLU A 243 25.83 17.90 18.91
CA GLU A 243 25.03 16.82 18.34
C GLU A 243 23.55 17.10 18.61
N ARG A 244 22.72 16.94 17.58
CA ARG A 244 21.27 17.03 17.67
C ARG A 244 20.63 15.85 16.98
N ARG A 245 19.37 15.59 17.32
CA ARG A 245 18.51 14.70 16.55
C ARG A 245 18.50 15.13 15.08
N VAL A 246 18.67 14.16 14.18
CA VAL A 246 18.55 14.33 12.74
C VAL A 246 17.42 13.46 12.24
N SER A 247 16.59 14.03 11.37
CA SER A 247 15.57 13.28 10.65
C SER A 247 16.16 12.72 9.35
N THR A 248 15.97 11.43 9.11
CA THR A 248 16.33 10.83 7.83
C THR A 248 15.37 11.30 6.75
N HIS A 249 15.85 11.42 5.51
CA HIS A 249 15.08 11.90 4.36
C HIS A 249 15.02 10.85 3.25
N TYR A 250 15.13 9.56 3.60
CA TYR A 250 14.92 8.48 2.64
C TYR A 250 13.45 8.39 2.21
N PHE A 251 12.51 8.81 3.07
CA PHE A 251 11.07 8.78 2.83
C PHE A 251 10.60 7.44 2.26
N THR A 252 11.13 6.35 2.82
CA THR A 252 10.88 5.02 2.30
C THR A 252 9.40 4.68 2.47
N GLY A 253 8.75 4.39 1.35
CA GLY A 253 7.42 3.80 1.26
C GLY A 253 7.45 2.55 0.40
N VAL A 254 6.31 2.18 -0.15
CA VAL A 254 6.19 1.01 -1.04
C VAL A 254 6.43 1.34 -2.52
N ASP A 255 6.54 2.62 -2.87
CA ASP A 255 6.70 3.03 -4.25
C ASP A 255 8.07 2.62 -4.81
N MET A 256 8.08 2.31 -6.10
CA MET A 256 9.25 1.90 -6.89
C MET A 256 9.51 2.89 -8.01
N ALA A 257 10.76 3.33 -8.15
CA ALA A 257 11.19 3.95 -9.39
C ALA A 257 11.42 2.86 -10.44
N LEU A 258 10.67 2.92 -11.54
CA LEU A 258 10.69 1.92 -12.61
C LEU A 258 11.64 2.31 -13.76
N ILE A 259 12.46 3.33 -13.55
CA ILE A 259 13.54 3.76 -14.45
C ILE A 259 14.81 3.85 -13.63
N ASP A 260 15.96 3.93 -14.30
CA ASP A 260 17.24 4.15 -13.62
C ASP A 260 17.19 5.42 -12.78
N PHE A 261 17.28 5.26 -11.47
CA PHE A 261 17.17 6.35 -10.50
C PHE A 261 18.31 6.25 -9.46
N PRO A 262 18.75 7.35 -8.84
CA PRO A 262 19.90 7.33 -7.92
C PRO A 262 19.72 6.36 -6.76
N ASN A 263 20.77 5.59 -6.46
CA ASN A 263 20.91 4.73 -5.27
C ASN A 263 19.70 3.80 -5.01
N GLN A 264 19.08 3.22 -6.03
CA GLN A 264 17.97 2.28 -5.81
C GLN A 264 18.44 0.96 -5.19
N ASP A 265 19.49 0.38 -5.74
CA ASP A 265 20.02 -0.95 -5.42
C ASP A 265 21.36 -0.91 -4.67
N ASP A 266 21.76 0.25 -4.13
CA ASP A 266 22.99 0.39 -3.35
C ASP A 266 22.97 -0.57 -2.13
N PRO A 267 23.83 -1.60 -2.10
CA PRO A 267 23.80 -2.61 -1.05
C PRO A 267 24.51 -2.15 0.24
N THR A 268 25.07 -0.94 0.25
CA THR A 268 25.85 -0.43 1.38
C THR A 268 24.94 0.19 2.44
N LEU A 269 25.48 0.24 3.67
CA LEU A 269 24.85 0.90 4.80
C LEU A 269 25.45 2.30 4.98
N ASP A 270 24.64 3.24 5.48
CA ASP A 270 25.15 4.49 6.02
C ASP A 270 25.75 4.29 7.42
N LYS A 271 26.26 5.38 8.00
CA LYS A 271 26.93 5.35 9.31
C LYS A 271 26.03 4.92 10.48
N ASN A 272 24.70 5.02 10.31
CA ASN A 272 23.71 4.63 11.31
C ASN A 272 23.22 3.18 11.08
N GLY A 273 23.80 2.45 10.13
CA GLY A 273 23.41 1.07 9.81
C GLY A 273 22.18 0.94 8.92
N LEU A 274 21.68 2.06 8.38
CA LEU A 274 20.56 2.09 7.47
C LEU A 274 21.00 1.74 6.04
N PRO A 275 20.29 0.87 5.30
CA PRO A 275 20.57 0.67 3.89
C PRO A 275 20.42 1.98 3.12
N LYS A 276 21.36 2.25 2.21
CA LYS A 276 21.30 3.40 1.31
C LYS A 276 20.35 3.14 0.14
N GLY A 277 20.34 1.90 -0.35
CA GLY A 277 19.46 1.42 -1.41
C GLY A 277 17.99 1.44 -0.98
N LEU A 278 17.14 2.18 -1.70
CA LEU A 278 15.70 2.19 -1.42
C LEU A 278 15.06 0.81 -1.54
N ASP A 279 15.54 -0.06 -2.43
CA ASP A 279 14.97 -1.39 -2.63
C ASP A 279 15.09 -2.25 -1.36
N GLN A 280 16.27 -2.22 -0.73
CA GLN A 280 16.49 -2.94 0.53
C GLN A 280 15.69 -2.30 1.67
N ARG A 281 15.65 -0.97 1.76
CA ARG A 281 14.85 -0.28 2.80
C ARG A 281 13.37 -0.61 2.68
N ARG A 282 12.82 -0.59 1.45
CA ARG A 282 11.43 -0.93 1.15
C ARG A 282 11.10 -2.37 1.53
N LYS A 283 11.98 -3.32 1.20
CA LYS A 283 11.83 -4.73 1.61
C LYS A 283 11.74 -4.86 3.13
N LEU A 284 12.67 -4.24 3.88
CA LEU A 284 12.63 -4.25 5.34
C LEU A 284 11.36 -3.60 5.91
N LEU A 285 10.90 -2.51 5.29
CA LEU A 285 9.68 -1.80 5.72
C LEU A 285 8.44 -2.67 5.55
N ILE A 286 8.32 -3.31 4.38
CA ILE A 286 7.22 -4.22 4.04
C ILE A 286 7.24 -5.46 4.95
N GLU A 287 8.42 -6.01 5.23
CA GLU A 287 8.59 -7.17 6.13
C GLU A 287 8.22 -6.88 7.60
N ARG A 288 8.26 -5.62 8.02
CA ARG A 288 7.84 -5.19 9.37
C ARG A 288 6.36 -4.81 9.46
N ALA A 289 5.64 -4.72 8.33
CA ALA A 289 4.29 -4.16 8.33
C ALA A 289 3.25 -5.13 8.93
N VAL A 290 3.29 -6.41 8.55
CA VAL A 290 2.25 -7.40 8.86
C VAL A 290 2.85 -8.68 9.42
N GLU A 291 2.31 -9.15 10.53
CA GLU A 291 2.60 -10.48 11.07
C GLU A 291 1.53 -11.50 10.65
N MET A 292 1.96 -12.74 10.46
CA MET A 292 1.10 -13.88 10.11
C MET A 292 1.19 -14.95 11.20
N SER A 293 0.03 -15.48 11.58
CA SER A 293 -0.12 -16.65 12.45
C SER A 293 -0.94 -17.73 11.75
N LEU A 294 -0.57 -18.99 11.98
CA LEU A 294 -1.34 -20.18 11.56
C LEU A 294 -2.10 -20.81 12.74
N GLU A 295 -2.25 -20.08 13.85
CA GLU A 295 -3.02 -20.53 15.00
C GLU A 295 -4.48 -20.85 14.59
N GLY A 296 -5.01 -21.94 15.15
CA GLY A 296 -6.31 -22.51 14.75
C GLY A 296 -6.22 -23.53 13.59
N THR A 297 -5.08 -23.63 12.89
CA THR A 297 -4.80 -24.76 12.00
C THR A 297 -4.51 -26.00 12.84
N PRO A 298 -5.12 -27.17 12.60
CA PRO A 298 -4.87 -28.37 13.41
C PRO A 298 -3.43 -28.88 13.24
N ASP A 299 -2.93 -29.59 14.25
CA ASP A 299 -1.60 -30.23 14.23
C ASP A 299 -1.63 -31.64 13.60
N GLU A 300 -2.82 -32.25 13.51
CA GLU A 300 -3.05 -33.60 13.00
C GLU A 300 -4.32 -33.63 12.13
N ILE A 301 -4.35 -34.46 11.08
CA ILE A 301 -5.53 -34.67 10.22
C ILE A 301 -5.55 -36.08 9.63
N ASN A 302 -6.73 -36.68 9.40
CA ASN A 302 -6.80 -37.97 8.71
C ASN A 302 -6.92 -37.80 7.19
N PRO A 303 -6.37 -38.74 6.38
CA PRO A 303 -6.65 -38.77 4.95
C PRO A 303 -8.16 -38.84 4.68
N GLY A 304 -8.65 -38.04 3.72
CA GLY A 304 -10.07 -38.01 3.35
C GLY A 304 -10.90 -36.98 4.12
N GLU A 305 -10.34 -36.34 5.15
CA GLU A 305 -11.00 -35.24 5.87
C GLU A 305 -10.78 -33.88 5.18
N ASN A 306 -11.62 -32.92 5.55
CA ASN A 306 -11.38 -31.52 5.21
C ASN A 306 -10.41 -30.91 6.23
N PHE A 307 -9.31 -30.36 5.73
CA PHE A 307 -8.26 -29.69 6.50
C PHE A 307 -8.52 -28.17 6.57
N PRO A 308 -8.86 -27.62 7.75
CA PRO A 308 -9.07 -26.18 7.92
C PRO A 308 -7.72 -25.46 8.14
N LEU A 309 -7.18 -24.84 7.11
CA LEU A 309 -6.01 -23.97 7.20
C LEU A 309 -6.43 -22.57 7.63
N SER A 310 -6.19 -22.22 8.90
CA SER A 310 -6.45 -20.90 9.47
C SER A 310 -5.24 -19.99 9.28
N VAL A 311 -5.43 -18.86 8.59
CA VAL A 311 -4.42 -17.83 8.35
C VAL A 311 -4.90 -16.52 8.95
N THR A 312 -4.22 -16.06 10.01
CA THR A 312 -4.48 -14.77 10.64
C THR A 312 -3.38 -13.78 10.28
N LEU A 313 -3.78 -12.59 9.82
CA LEU A 313 -2.89 -11.48 9.49
C LEU A 313 -3.16 -10.31 10.44
N THR A 314 -2.12 -9.66 10.93
CA THR A 314 -2.24 -8.47 11.78
C THR A 314 -1.26 -7.40 11.33
N ASN A 315 -1.76 -6.21 11.01
CA ASN A 315 -0.91 -5.05 10.76
C ASN A 315 -0.36 -4.54 12.10
N VAL A 316 0.94 -4.75 12.33
CA VAL A 316 1.62 -4.41 13.59
C VAL A 316 2.62 -3.26 13.42
N GLY A 317 3.05 -2.99 12.19
CA GLY A 317 4.13 -2.04 11.91
C GLY A 317 3.72 -0.80 11.12
N ALA A 318 2.52 -0.75 10.53
CA ALA A 318 2.01 0.44 9.86
C ALA A 318 0.95 1.13 10.73
N GLY A 319 1.13 2.44 10.95
CA GLY A 319 0.16 3.25 11.69
C GLY A 319 -1.11 3.59 10.92
N HIS A 320 -1.10 3.39 9.61
CA HIS A 320 -2.26 3.46 8.72
C HIS A 320 -2.63 2.05 8.25
N ASN A 321 -3.68 1.92 7.45
CA ASN A 321 -4.09 0.60 6.93
C ASN A 321 -3.07 0.02 5.93
N VAL A 322 -3.10 -1.29 5.72
CA VAL A 322 -2.26 -1.98 4.73
C VAL A 322 -3.15 -2.75 3.74
N VAL A 323 -3.26 -2.37 2.48
CA VAL A 323 -2.57 -1.27 1.77
C VAL A 323 -3.26 0.09 2.00
N ALA A 324 -2.47 1.17 2.11
CA ALA A 324 -2.96 2.56 2.11
C ALA A 324 -2.48 3.35 0.87
N GLY A 325 -2.85 4.64 0.80
CA GLY A 325 -2.51 5.56 -0.30
C GLY A 325 -3.41 5.34 -1.52
N PHE A 326 -2.84 5.47 -2.72
CA PHE A 326 -3.48 5.05 -3.98
C PHE A 326 -3.53 3.52 -4.08
N SER A 327 -4.24 2.91 -3.15
CA SER A 327 -4.21 1.48 -2.80
C SER A 327 -4.87 0.58 -3.84
N GLN A 328 -5.65 1.14 -4.77
CA GLN A 328 -6.36 0.41 -5.82
C GLN A 328 -5.44 -0.15 -6.91
N GLU A 329 -4.23 0.40 -7.08
CA GLU A 329 -3.26 -0.08 -8.08
C GLU A 329 -2.27 -1.12 -7.52
N ARG A 330 -2.27 -1.28 -6.19
CA ARG A 330 -1.34 -2.13 -5.43
C ARG A 330 -2.00 -3.45 -5.12
N GLN A 331 -1.22 -4.53 -5.04
CA GLN A 331 -1.75 -5.85 -4.71
C GLN A 331 -1.15 -6.40 -3.45
N ILE A 332 -2.03 -6.87 -2.57
CA ILE A 332 -1.67 -7.79 -1.48
C ILE A 332 -2.56 -9.02 -1.56
N TRP A 333 -1.94 -10.21 -1.52
CA TRP A 333 -2.67 -11.47 -1.55
C TRP A 333 -1.98 -12.55 -0.72
N ILE A 334 -2.76 -13.57 -0.32
CA ILE A 334 -2.22 -14.78 0.29
C ILE A 334 -1.87 -15.77 -0.80
N GLU A 335 -0.64 -16.27 -0.75
CA GLU A 335 -0.20 -17.45 -1.47
C GLU A 335 -0.08 -18.61 -0.48
N ALA A 336 -0.74 -19.73 -0.74
CA ALA A 336 -0.73 -20.88 0.16
C ALA A 336 -0.56 -22.19 -0.60
N THR A 337 0.15 -23.14 0.01
CA THR A 337 0.44 -24.47 -0.54
C THR A 337 0.31 -25.51 0.55
N VAL A 338 -0.32 -26.62 0.23
CA VAL A 338 -0.30 -27.83 1.05
C VAL A 338 0.17 -28.99 0.17
N THR A 339 1.20 -29.67 0.63
CA THR A 339 1.77 -30.86 -0.02
C THR A 339 1.67 -32.05 0.94
N ASP A 340 1.48 -33.25 0.40
CA ASP A 340 1.52 -34.48 1.17
C ASP A 340 2.96 -34.97 1.40
N GLY A 341 3.12 -36.03 2.18
CA GLY A 341 4.42 -36.63 2.53
C GLY A 341 5.20 -37.24 1.35
N SER A 342 4.57 -37.38 0.18
CA SER A 342 5.24 -37.75 -1.07
C SER A 342 5.78 -36.54 -1.83
N GLY A 343 5.47 -35.33 -1.36
CA GLY A 343 5.73 -34.06 -2.03
C GLY A 343 4.69 -33.69 -3.08
N LYS A 344 3.56 -34.41 -3.15
CA LYS A 344 2.48 -34.11 -4.08
C LYS A 344 1.63 -32.97 -3.52
N GLU A 345 1.39 -31.97 -4.33
CA GLU A 345 0.47 -30.89 -3.99
C GLU A 345 -0.97 -31.38 -3.86
N VAL A 346 -1.59 -31.07 -2.74
CA VAL A 346 -3.02 -31.33 -2.45
C VAL A 346 -3.85 -30.05 -2.49
N PHE A 347 -3.23 -28.90 -2.26
CA PHE A 347 -3.85 -27.59 -2.39
C PHE A 347 -2.83 -26.52 -2.74
N ALA A 348 -3.26 -25.56 -3.55
CA ALA A 348 -2.49 -24.37 -3.84
C ALA A 348 -3.42 -23.22 -4.25
N THR A 349 -3.05 -22.00 -3.87
CA THR A 349 -3.71 -20.76 -4.31
C THR A 349 -2.75 -19.58 -4.31
N GLY A 350 -3.04 -18.56 -5.12
CA GLY A 350 -2.21 -17.35 -5.24
C GLY A 350 -0.91 -17.57 -6.00
N TYR A 351 -0.84 -18.66 -6.78
CA TYR A 351 0.36 -19.07 -7.50
C TYR A 351 0.41 -18.48 -8.90
N LEU A 352 1.56 -17.90 -9.22
CA LEU A 352 1.82 -17.39 -10.55
C LEU A 352 2.41 -18.49 -11.46
N ARG A 353 1.74 -19.64 -11.63
CA ARG A 353 2.34 -20.83 -12.31
C ARG A 353 2.73 -20.61 -13.77
N ARG A 354 2.09 -19.65 -14.44
CA ARG A 354 2.41 -19.26 -15.82
C ARG A 354 3.35 -18.05 -15.87
N PHE A 355 3.83 -17.59 -14.72
CA PHE A 355 4.59 -16.37 -14.60
C PHE A 355 5.89 -16.55 -13.83
N ASP A 356 6.82 -15.63 -14.04
CA ASP A 356 8.04 -15.51 -13.29
C ASP A 356 7.69 -15.24 -11.81
N PRO A 357 8.21 -16.05 -10.87
CA PRO A 357 7.83 -15.95 -9.46
C PRO A 357 8.37 -14.70 -8.76
N ALA A 358 9.30 -13.96 -9.37
CA ALA A 358 9.87 -12.72 -8.84
C ALA A 358 9.15 -11.47 -9.38
N THR A 359 8.73 -11.46 -10.65
CA THR A 359 8.08 -10.30 -11.29
C THR A 359 6.57 -10.48 -11.44
N GLY A 360 6.11 -11.72 -11.60
CA GLY A 360 4.75 -12.07 -11.97
C GLY A 360 4.44 -11.84 -13.45
N GLU A 361 5.46 -11.87 -14.32
CA GLU A 361 5.36 -11.78 -15.80
C GLU A 361 5.26 -13.13 -16.47
N PHE A 362 4.53 -13.25 -17.59
CA PHE A 362 4.37 -14.54 -18.29
C PHE A 362 5.72 -15.16 -18.70
N LEU A 363 5.89 -16.46 -18.44
CA LEU A 363 7.11 -17.19 -18.82
C LEU A 363 7.16 -17.56 -20.31
N VAL A 364 6.00 -17.68 -20.96
CA VAL A 364 5.83 -17.91 -22.41
C VAL A 364 4.47 -17.34 -22.82
N ASP A 365 4.47 -16.46 -23.83
CA ASP A 365 3.26 -16.05 -24.58
C ASP A 365 2.74 -17.28 -25.35
N PRO A 366 1.56 -17.85 -25.00
CA PRO A 366 1.10 -19.12 -25.54
C PRO A 366 0.81 -19.08 -27.03
N ASP A 367 0.46 -17.92 -27.57
CA ASP A 367 -0.10 -17.80 -28.93
C ASP A 367 0.74 -16.91 -29.86
N GLY A 368 1.59 -16.03 -29.32
CA GLY A 368 2.45 -15.15 -30.12
C GLY A 368 1.66 -14.17 -31.02
N ASP A 369 0.34 -14.11 -30.85
CA ASP A 369 -0.48 -12.98 -31.21
C ASP A 369 -0.68 -12.13 -29.94
N GLY A 370 -0.48 -10.82 -30.07
CA GLY A 370 -0.53 -9.90 -28.94
C GLY A 370 -1.96 -9.62 -28.46
N ASP A 371 -2.82 -10.64 -28.39
CA ASP A 371 -4.20 -10.51 -27.93
C ASP A 371 -4.29 -10.93 -26.45
N HIS A 372 -3.89 -9.98 -25.59
CA HIS A 372 -3.64 -10.20 -24.16
C HIS A 372 -4.91 -10.19 -23.29
N ASP A 373 -6.11 -10.04 -23.86
CA ASP A 373 -7.33 -9.72 -23.10
C ASP A 373 -7.84 -10.87 -22.20
N GLU A 374 -7.64 -12.14 -22.57
CA GLU A 374 -7.96 -13.30 -21.71
C GLU A 374 -6.83 -13.64 -20.70
N GLU A 375 -5.63 -13.08 -20.90
CA GLU A 375 -4.42 -13.33 -20.11
C GLU A 375 -4.34 -12.49 -18.83
N TRP A 376 -5.17 -11.45 -18.73
CA TRP A 376 -5.16 -10.46 -17.64
C TRP A 376 -5.79 -10.95 -16.33
N ALA A 377 -6.54 -12.06 -16.34
CA ALA A 377 -7.40 -12.48 -15.23
C ALA A 377 -6.68 -13.17 -14.06
N ASN A 378 -5.46 -13.69 -14.23
CA ASN A 378 -4.96 -14.72 -13.30
C ASN A 378 -4.40 -14.20 -11.97
N VAL A 379 -4.30 -12.87 -11.79
CA VAL A 379 -3.97 -12.26 -10.48
C VAL A 379 -4.54 -10.86 -10.32
N GLY A 380 -5.34 -10.36 -11.25
CA GLY A 380 -5.85 -9.00 -11.20
C GLY A 380 -6.81 -8.69 -12.33
N PHE A 381 -8.10 -8.71 -12.02
CA PHE A 381 -9.19 -7.99 -12.68
C PHE A 381 -9.24 -8.04 -14.22
N ALA A 382 -10.22 -8.78 -14.75
CA ALA A 382 -10.62 -8.63 -16.15
C ALA A 382 -11.02 -7.16 -16.41
N PHE A 383 -10.42 -6.56 -17.43
CA PHE A 383 -10.78 -5.22 -17.87
C PHE A 383 -12.15 -5.30 -18.55
N ALA A 384 -13.15 -4.66 -17.96
CA ALA A 384 -14.43 -4.48 -18.62
C ALA A 384 -14.21 -3.62 -19.87
N SER A 385 -14.44 -4.18 -21.05
CA SER A 385 -14.72 -3.38 -22.24
C SER A 385 -15.98 -2.55 -21.99
N ASP A 386 -15.92 -1.24 -22.19
CA ASP A 386 -17.12 -0.40 -22.26
C ASP A 386 -18.05 -0.99 -23.34
N ASP A 387 -19.27 -1.37 -22.96
CA ASP A 387 -20.32 -1.42 -23.98
C ASP A 387 -20.54 0.02 -24.49
N SER A 388 -20.98 0.18 -25.73
CA SER A 388 -21.20 1.50 -26.35
C SER A 388 -22.26 2.36 -25.64
N ASN A 389 -22.84 1.87 -24.53
CA ASN A 389 -23.88 2.51 -23.75
C ASN A 389 -23.40 2.94 -22.35
N GLY A 390 -22.14 2.73 -21.98
CA GLY A 390 -21.54 3.26 -20.75
C GLY A 390 -22.01 2.57 -19.47
N THR A 391 -22.48 1.33 -19.55
CA THR A 391 -22.83 0.53 -18.36
C THR A 391 -21.59 -0.24 -17.89
N PRO A 392 -21.19 -0.16 -16.61
CA PRO A 392 -20.10 -0.99 -16.10
C PRO A 392 -20.46 -2.48 -16.23
N VAL A 393 -19.64 -3.25 -16.95
CA VAL A 393 -19.78 -4.71 -17.00
C VAL A 393 -19.15 -5.27 -15.73
N ASN A 394 -19.91 -6.10 -15.01
CA ASN A 394 -19.47 -6.76 -13.78
C ASN A 394 -18.26 -7.69 -14.09
N PRO A 395 -17.06 -7.45 -13.50
CA PRO A 395 -15.84 -8.15 -13.87
C PRO A 395 -15.55 -9.42 -13.02
N TYR A 396 -16.50 -9.92 -12.23
CA TYR A 396 -16.35 -11.21 -11.55
C TYR A 396 -16.39 -12.35 -12.58
N ILE A 397 -15.25 -12.61 -13.22
CA ILE A 397 -14.99 -13.92 -13.82
C ILE A 397 -14.88 -14.91 -12.67
N GLU A 398 -15.74 -15.92 -12.62
CA GLU A 398 -15.52 -17.08 -11.77
C GLU A 398 -14.16 -17.69 -12.16
N VAL A 399 -13.14 -17.51 -11.31
CA VAL A 399 -11.82 -18.06 -11.55
C VAL A 399 -11.89 -19.56 -11.31
N GLU A 400 -12.14 -20.35 -12.36
CA GLU A 400 -11.90 -21.79 -12.33
C GLU A 400 -10.39 -22.07 -12.27
N GLY A 401 -9.94 -22.98 -11.39
CA GLY A 401 -8.52 -23.36 -11.28
C GLY A 401 -7.91 -23.08 -9.89
N PRO A 402 -6.58 -23.10 -9.75
CA PRO A 402 -5.88 -22.98 -8.46
C PRO A 402 -6.16 -21.65 -7.73
N ASP A 403 -6.58 -20.61 -8.45
CA ASP A 403 -6.83 -19.29 -7.87
C ASP A 403 -8.30 -19.04 -7.49
N LYS A 404 -9.16 -20.07 -7.58
CA LYS A 404 -10.55 -20.03 -7.07
C LYS A 404 -10.65 -19.57 -5.61
N HIS A 405 -9.62 -19.85 -4.82
CA HIS A 405 -9.56 -19.55 -3.39
C HIS A 405 -8.72 -18.30 -3.08
N LEU A 406 -8.35 -17.49 -4.08
CA LEU A 406 -7.48 -16.34 -3.88
C LEU A 406 -8.10 -15.33 -2.90
N VAL A 407 -7.35 -15.03 -1.85
CA VAL A 407 -7.68 -13.96 -0.89
C VAL A 407 -6.82 -12.74 -1.20
N THR A 408 -7.46 -11.59 -1.38
CA THR A 408 -6.82 -10.29 -1.68
C THR A 408 -7.28 -9.20 -0.73
N PHE A 409 -6.36 -8.30 -0.40
CA PHE A 409 -6.58 -7.12 0.47
C PHE A 409 -6.55 -5.82 -0.35
N THR A 410 -6.71 -5.94 -1.66
CA THR A 410 -6.64 -4.82 -2.61
C THR A 410 -7.93 -4.01 -2.60
N ASN A 411 -7.80 -2.70 -2.45
CA ASN A 411 -8.92 -1.77 -2.49
C ASN A 411 -9.42 -1.55 -3.93
N HIS A 412 -10.61 -0.97 -4.11
CA HIS A 412 -11.21 -0.85 -5.44
C HIS A 412 -11.96 0.47 -5.61
N PHE A 413 -12.10 0.87 -6.88
CA PHE A 413 -12.99 1.96 -7.25
C PHE A 413 -14.40 1.42 -7.45
N GLU A 414 -15.41 2.20 -7.11
CA GLU A 414 -16.80 1.77 -7.21
C GLU A 414 -17.71 2.80 -7.90
N TYR A 415 -18.72 2.26 -8.55
CA TYR A 415 -19.94 2.98 -8.93
C TYR A 415 -21.11 2.42 -8.11
N VAL A 416 -21.71 3.25 -7.29
CA VAL A 416 -22.93 2.97 -6.53
C VAL A 416 -24.11 3.46 -7.35
N ASP A 417 -25.00 2.54 -7.75
CA ASP A 417 -26.18 2.89 -8.55
C ASP A 417 -27.31 3.52 -7.70
N GLU A 418 -28.37 3.98 -8.37
CA GLU A 418 -29.52 4.63 -7.69
C GLU A 418 -30.27 3.70 -6.71
N GLN A 419 -30.08 2.38 -6.83
CA GLN A 419 -30.65 1.39 -5.92
C GLN A 419 -29.71 1.08 -4.74
N GLY A 420 -28.50 1.67 -4.71
CA GLY A 420 -27.49 1.44 -3.70
C GLY A 420 -26.66 0.17 -3.93
N ASN A 421 -26.71 -0.43 -5.12
CA ASN A 421 -25.82 -1.55 -5.42
C ASN A 421 -24.44 -1.03 -5.79
N HIS A 422 -23.42 -1.72 -5.30
CA HIS A 422 -22.02 -1.39 -5.52
C HIS A 422 -21.48 -2.19 -6.71
N HIS A 423 -20.92 -1.48 -7.69
CA HIS A 423 -20.30 -2.05 -8.88
C HIS A 423 -18.82 -1.70 -8.87
N GLU A 424 -17.96 -2.70 -8.73
CA GLU A 424 -16.51 -2.51 -8.87
C GLU A 424 -16.18 -2.02 -10.29
N THR A 425 -15.31 -1.03 -10.38
CA THR A 425 -14.91 -0.43 -11.66
C THR A 425 -13.41 -0.22 -11.73
N HIS A 426 -12.88 -0.34 -12.94
CA HIS A 426 -11.46 -0.17 -13.23
C HIS A 426 -11.24 1.16 -13.92
N LEU A 427 -10.64 2.10 -13.19
CA LEU A 427 -10.08 3.36 -13.68
C LEU A 427 -10.85 4.03 -14.84
N PRO A 428 -11.93 4.72 -14.48
CA PRO A 428 -11.96 6.13 -14.83
C PRO A 428 -12.44 6.94 -13.63
N ILE A 429 -11.56 7.78 -13.06
CA ILE A 429 -11.92 8.77 -12.02
C ILE A 429 -13.18 9.60 -12.39
N GLY A 430 -13.51 9.68 -13.69
CA GLY A 430 -14.72 10.31 -14.22
C GLY A 430 -16.01 9.48 -14.21
N LYS A 431 -15.98 8.16 -14.01
CA LYS A 431 -17.17 7.27 -13.96
C LYS A 431 -17.45 6.67 -12.58
N THR A 432 -16.50 6.71 -11.65
CA THR A 432 -16.69 6.26 -10.26
C THR A 432 -17.55 7.26 -9.49
N ASN A 433 -18.15 6.85 -8.38
CA ASN A 433 -18.75 7.78 -7.41
C ASN A 433 -18.46 7.39 -5.94
N HIS A 434 -17.62 6.36 -5.73
CA HIS A 434 -17.13 5.94 -4.42
C HIS A 434 -15.75 5.26 -4.56
N PHE A 435 -14.94 5.31 -3.49
CA PHE A 435 -13.64 4.62 -3.40
C PHE A 435 -13.67 3.74 -2.14
N ASN A 436 -13.64 2.41 -2.33
CA ASN A 436 -13.77 1.46 -1.24
C ASN A 436 -12.39 1.01 -0.74
N ASN A 437 -12.07 1.43 0.49
CA ASN A 437 -10.83 1.09 1.19
C ASN A 437 -10.98 -0.03 2.25
N GLY A 438 -12.14 -0.69 2.27
CA GLY A 438 -12.53 -1.61 3.33
C GLY A 438 -11.81 -2.97 3.34
N ARG A 439 -11.02 -3.30 2.30
CA ARG A 439 -10.26 -4.56 2.23
C ARG A 439 -8.88 -4.47 2.88
N SER A 440 -8.47 -3.27 3.29
CA SER A 440 -7.17 -3.03 3.91
C SER A 440 -7.11 -3.53 5.37
N LEU A 441 -5.93 -3.99 5.79
CA LEU A 441 -5.61 -4.44 7.14
C LEU A 441 -5.41 -3.24 8.06
N LYS A 442 -6.36 -3.03 8.97
CA LYS A 442 -6.29 -1.95 9.97
C LYS A 442 -5.24 -2.25 11.05
N PRO A 443 -4.61 -1.22 11.65
CA PRO A 443 -3.61 -1.42 12.69
C PRO A 443 -4.15 -2.22 13.88
N PHE A 444 -3.46 -3.30 14.23
CA PHE A 444 -3.75 -4.23 15.33
C PHE A 444 -5.12 -4.93 15.29
N GLU A 445 -5.90 -4.80 14.23
CA GLU A 445 -7.12 -5.57 14.02
C GLU A 445 -6.81 -6.86 13.24
N PRO A 446 -6.83 -8.04 13.87
CA PRO A 446 -6.51 -9.29 13.18
C PRO A 446 -7.62 -9.67 12.18
N VAL A 447 -7.21 -10.07 10.97
CA VAL A 447 -8.11 -10.63 9.96
C VAL A 447 -7.75 -12.10 9.77
N THR A 448 -8.73 -12.99 9.97
CA THR A 448 -8.55 -14.44 9.82
C THR A 448 -9.32 -14.95 8.62
N HIS A 449 -8.64 -15.68 7.74
CA HIS A 449 -9.25 -16.47 6.67
C HIS A 449 -8.96 -17.95 6.88
N VAL A 450 -9.99 -18.77 6.70
CA VAL A 450 -9.89 -20.23 6.83
C VAL A 450 -10.13 -20.85 5.45
N TYR A 451 -9.14 -21.59 4.96
CA TYR A 451 -9.30 -22.44 3.77
C TYR A 451 -9.80 -23.81 4.22
N ASP A 452 -10.93 -24.26 3.67
CA ASP A 452 -11.44 -25.60 3.90
C ASP A 452 -10.95 -26.54 2.77
N ILE A 453 -9.89 -27.30 3.04
CA ILE A 453 -9.14 -28.01 2.00
C ILE A 453 -9.49 -29.51 2.03
N PRO A 454 -10.14 -30.06 0.99
CA PRO A 454 -10.42 -31.50 0.95
C PRO A 454 -9.14 -32.31 0.74
N ILE A 455 -8.69 -33.05 1.76
CA ILE A 455 -7.50 -33.89 1.67
C ILE A 455 -7.86 -35.22 1.01
N PRO A 456 -7.17 -35.64 -0.08
CA PRO A 456 -7.44 -36.93 -0.70
C PRO A 456 -7.23 -38.08 0.29
N ALA A 457 -8.11 -39.09 0.28
CA ALA A 457 -7.93 -40.33 1.06
C ALA A 457 -6.66 -41.12 0.69
N THR A 458 -6.03 -40.77 -0.43
CA THR A 458 -4.76 -41.36 -0.91
C THR A 458 -3.53 -40.53 -0.52
N ALA A 459 -3.71 -39.37 0.13
CA ALA A 459 -2.60 -38.54 0.58
C ALA A 459 -1.83 -39.25 1.70
N THR A 460 -0.51 -39.09 1.68
CA THR A 460 0.39 -39.66 2.69
C THR A 460 0.85 -38.58 3.67
N GLY A 461 1.02 -38.91 4.95
CA GLY A 461 1.56 -37.98 5.93
C GLY A 461 3.09 -37.85 5.93
N PRO A 462 3.64 -36.81 6.57
CA PRO A 462 2.93 -35.62 7.07
C PRO A 462 2.55 -34.65 5.94
N LEU A 463 1.56 -33.78 6.17
CA LEU A 463 1.31 -32.64 5.26
C LEU A 463 2.29 -31.51 5.58
N SER A 464 2.82 -30.89 4.53
CA SER A 464 3.65 -29.69 4.62
C SER A 464 2.88 -28.48 4.09
N VAL A 465 2.60 -27.54 4.99
CA VAL A 465 1.89 -26.27 4.74
C VAL A 465 2.91 -25.14 4.62
N THR A 466 2.76 -24.31 3.59
CA THR A 466 3.52 -23.06 3.43
C THR A 466 2.57 -21.95 3.01
N VAL A 467 2.61 -20.82 3.71
CA VAL A 467 1.77 -19.64 3.47
C VAL A 467 2.64 -18.40 3.42
N ARG A 468 2.38 -17.53 2.45
CA ARG A 468 3.07 -16.26 2.24
C ARG A 468 2.05 -15.14 2.01
N LEU A 469 2.30 -13.98 2.60
CA LEU A 469 1.62 -12.75 2.24
C LEU A 469 2.50 -12.02 1.22
N ARG A 470 1.95 -11.74 0.05
CA ARG A 470 2.66 -11.20 -1.11
C ARG A 470 2.24 -9.76 -1.35
N PHE A 471 3.19 -8.91 -1.72
CA PHE A 471 2.96 -7.53 -2.15
C PHE A 471 3.48 -7.32 -3.57
N ARG A 472 2.74 -6.56 -4.38
CA ARG A 472 3.20 -6.04 -5.67
C ARG A 472 2.77 -4.58 -5.83
N HIS A 473 3.70 -3.72 -6.24
CA HIS A 473 3.48 -2.28 -6.33
C HIS A 473 2.47 -1.90 -7.44
N PHE A 474 2.67 -2.42 -8.66
CA PHE A 474 1.74 -2.21 -9.77
C PHE A 474 1.35 -3.54 -10.40
N LEU A 475 0.14 -3.64 -10.92
CA LEU A 475 -0.22 -4.72 -11.85
C LEU A 475 0.50 -4.49 -13.19
N PRO A 476 1.17 -5.51 -13.75
CA PRO A 476 1.65 -5.44 -15.13
C PRO A 476 0.58 -5.05 -16.14
N SER A 477 -0.63 -5.60 -16.00
CA SER A 477 -1.77 -5.28 -16.86
C SER A 477 -2.20 -3.81 -16.75
N PHE A 478 -2.09 -3.20 -15.56
CA PHE A 478 -2.31 -1.75 -15.38
C PHE A 478 -1.26 -0.93 -16.13
N LEU A 479 0.01 -1.31 -16.06
CA LEU A 479 1.07 -0.62 -16.80
C LEU A 479 0.91 -0.81 -18.33
N ARG A 480 0.48 -1.99 -18.79
CA ARG A 480 0.14 -2.23 -20.21
C ARG A 480 -1.06 -1.39 -20.65
N TYR A 481 -2.11 -1.31 -19.84
CA TYR A 481 -3.26 -0.42 -20.08
C TYR A 481 -2.84 1.05 -20.25
N LEU A 482 -1.88 1.52 -19.45
CA LEU A 482 -1.30 2.85 -19.58
C LEU A 482 -0.48 2.99 -20.86
N LYS A 483 0.39 2.01 -21.15
CA LYS A 483 1.21 1.94 -22.37
C LYS A 483 0.36 1.99 -23.65
N ASP A 484 -0.79 1.32 -23.69
CA ASP A 484 -1.63 1.26 -24.89
C ASP A 484 -2.36 2.58 -25.17
N ARG A 485 -2.53 3.42 -24.15
CA ARG A 485 -3.01 4.81 -24.30
C ARG A 485 -1.91 5.78 -24.67
N ASP A 486 -0.70 5.52 -24.18
CA ASP A 486 0.49 6.28 -24.52
C ASP A 486 1.77 5.46 -24.27
N ASN A 487 2.43 5.06 -25.35
CA ASN A 487 3.62 4.20 -25.29
C ASN A 487 4.94 5.00 -25.21
N SER A 488 4.89 6.31 -24.98
CA SER A 488 6.08 7.16 -24.96
C SER A 488 6.94 6.98 -23.71
N LEU A 489 6.33 6.55 -22.59
CA LEU A 489 6.99 6.51 -21.28
C LEU A 489 7.05 5.12 -20.64
N ILE A 490 6.09 4.25 -20.92
CA ILE A 490 6.01 2.89 -20.37
C ILE A 490 6.42 1.92 -21.48
N THR A 491 7.37 1.04 -21.18
CA THR A 491 7.88 -0.01 -22.08
C THR A 491 7.80 -1.35 -21.36
N GLU A 492 7.88 -2.47 -22.09
CA GLU A 492 7.92 -3.79 -21.44
C GLU A 492 9.11 -3.91 -20.46
N GLU A 493 10.28 -3.30 -20.77
CA GLU A 493 11.41 -3.27 -19.83
C GLU A 493 11.06 -2.57 -18.50
N ILE A 494 10.23 -1.53 -18.54
CA ILE A 494 9.74 -0.83 -17.34
C ILE A 494 8.75 -1.69 -16.57
N ILE A 495 7.94 -2.47 -17.28
CA ILE A 495 6.95 -3.38 -16.70
C ILE A 495 7.67 -4.55 -16.00
N ASP A 496 8.71 -5.11 -16.64
CA ASP A 496 9.55 -6.19 -16.10
C ASP A 496 10.32 -5.81 -14.83
N ARG A 497 10.45 -4.50 -14.54
CA ARG A 497 11.06 -3.99 -13.30
C ARG A 497 10.13 -4.08 -12.09
N VAL A 498 8.85 -4.37 -12.28
CA VAL A 498 7.93 -4.60 -11.17
C VAL A 498 8.32 -5.87 -10.43
N GLN A 499 8.41 -5.76 -9.11
CA GLN A 499 8.79 -6.87 -8.24
C GLN A 499 7.65 -7.30 -7.33
N ILE A 500 7.63 -8.59 -7.03
CA ILE A 500 6.81 -9.17 -5.97
C ILE A 500 7.69 -9.34 -4.73
N ILE A 501 7.20 -8.87 -3.60
CA ILE A 501 7.89 -8.89 -2.32
C ILE A 501 7.10 -9.79 -1.37
N ASP A 502 7.79 -10.73 -0.72
CA ASP A 502 7.24 -11.47 0.42
C ASP A 502 7.15 -10.52 1.62
N MET A 503 5.95 -10.27 2.12
CA MET A 503 5.74 -9.45 3.33
C MET A 503 6.02 -10.27 4.58
N CYS A 504 5.42 -11.45 4.68
CA CYS A 504 5.68 -12.40 5.75
C CYS A 504 5.32 -13.81 5.28
N ALA A 505 5.85 -14.81 5.97
CA ALA A 505 5.63 -16.20 5.62
C ALA A 505 5.56 -17.06 6.88
N GLN A 506 4.78 -18.12 6.82
CA GLN A 506 4.68 -19.16 7.85
C GLN A 506 4.68 -20.54 7.20
N SER A 507 5.15 -21.53 7.93
CA SER A 507 5.10 -22.93 7.53
C SER A 507 4.73 -23.81 8.70
N LYS A 508 3.98 -24.88 8.44
CA LYS A 508 3.55 -25.84 9.46
C LYS A 508 3.62 -27.26 8.91
N GLN A 509 4.15 -28.19 9.71
CA GLN A 509 3.97 -29.62 9.47
C GLN A 509 2.72 -30.08 10.21
N VAL A 510 1.89 -30.86 9.53
CA VAL A 510 0.66 -31.44 10.10
C VAL A 510 0.79 -32.94 9.98
N GLU A 511 0.77 -33.64 11.11
CA GLU A 511 0.87 -35.09 11.10
C GLU A 511 -0.38 -35.69 10.45
N MET A 512 -0.22 -36.79 9.73
CA MET A 512 -1.37 -37.60 9.32
C MET A 512 -1.25 -38.96 9.95
N ASP A 513 -2.29 -39.36 10.67
CA ASP A 513 -2.38 -40.71 11.24
C ASP A 513 -2.62 -41.72 10.10
N PRO A 514 -1.69 -42.65 9.83
CA PRO A 514 -1.91 -43.70 8.84
C PRO A 514 -2.89 -44.79 9.31
N ASP A 515 -3.25 -44.84 10.61
CA ASP A 515 -3.92 -45.99 11.25
C ASP A 515 -5.42 -45.80 11.54
N VAL A 516 -6.09 -44.80 10.95
CA VAL A 516 -7.56 -44.78 10.94
C VAL A 516 -8.06 -45.75 9.87
N ASP A 517 -8.32 -46.99 10.32
CA ASP A 517 -8.97 -48.03 9.53
C ASP A 517 -10.36 -47.57 9.08
N LEU A 518 -10.42 -46.99 7.88
CA LEU A 518 -11.68 -46.65 7.21
C LEU A 518 -12.47 -47.91 6.78
N ASN A 519 -11.91 -49.10 6.98
CA ASN A 519 -12.65 -50.35 6.99
C ASN A 519 -12.88 -50.76 8.44
N GLY A 520 -13.94 -50.25 9.06
CA GLY A 520 -14.39 -50.77 10.34
C GLY A 520 -14.90 -52.20 10.21
N ASP A 521 -14.02 -53.20 10.07
CA ASP A 521 -14.20 -54.56 10.56
C ASP A 521 -13.79 -54.70 12.03
N GLY A 522 -13.91 -53.59 12.79
CA GLY A 522 -13.99 -53.61 14.23
C GLY A 522 -15.14 -54.53 14.66
N GLU A 523 -14.79 -55.72 15.13
CA GLU A 523 -15.63 -56.48 16.04
C GLU A 523 -16.11 -55.52 17.13
N ILE A 524 -17.38 -55.13 17.04
CA ILE A 524 -18.11 -54.58 18.16
C ILE A 524 -18.02 -55.65 19.24
N ASP A 525 -17.18 -55.42 20.25
CA ASP A 525 -17.13 -56.27 21.41
C ASP A 525 -18.55 -56.29 22.01
N GLN A 526 -19.27 -57.40 21.79
CA GLN A 526 -20.69 -57.53 22.13
C GLN A 526 -20.97 -57.32 23.62
N LEU A 527 -19.92 -57.24 24.44
CA LEU A 527 -19.98 -56.91 25.85
C LEU A 527 -20.32 -55.43 26.13
N ASP A 528 -19.87 -54.47 25.32
CA ASP A 528 -20.06 -53.04 25.63
C ASP A 528 -21.47 -52.53 25.27
N LEU A 529 -22.09 -53.08 24.22
CA LEU A 529 -23.43 -52.67 23.81
C LEU A 529 -24.51 -53.19 24.77
N LEU A 530 -24.30 -54.38 25.35
CA LEU A 530 -25.18 -54.94 26.38
C LEU A 530 -25.05 -54.20 27.71
N GLU A 531 -23.84 -53.80 28.10
CA GLU A 531 -23.61 -53.01 29.33
C GLU A 531 -24.19 -51.59 29.17
N PHE A 532 -24.04 -50.97 28.00
CA PHE A 532 -24.63 -49.66 27.68
C PHE A 532 -26.17 -49.71 27.67
N MET A 533 -26.77 -50.70 27.01
CA MET A 533 -28.23 -50.87 27.01
C MET A 533 -28.79 -51.16 28.41
N ARG A 534 -28.02 -51.86 29.26
CA ARG A 534 -28.39 -52.16 30.65
C ARG A 534 -28.32 -50.91 31.54
N GLN A 535 -27.29 -50.09 31.39
CA GLN A 535 -27.15 -48.80 32.10
C GLN A 535 -28.23 -47.80 31.66
N TRP A 536 -28.53 -47.72 30.36
CA TRP A 536 -29.58 -46.86 29.82
C TRP A 536 -30.97 -47.27 30.34
N HIS A 537 -31.27 -48.57 30.41
CA HIS A 537 -32.56 -49.08 30.91
C HIS A 537 -32.73 -48.87 32.42
N LEU A 538 -31.64 -48.87 33.21
CA LEU A 538 -31.68 -48.63 34.65
C LEU A 538 -31.79 -47.14 35.02
N GLN A 539 -31.34 -46.23 34.16
CA GLN A 539 -31.41 -44.78 34.41
C GLN A 539 -32.74 -44.13 34.00
N HIS A 540 -33.59 -44.82 33.22
CA HIS A 540 -34.82 -44.25 32.66
C HIS A 540 -36.11 -44.96 33.13
N MET A 541 -36.04 -45.65 34.27
CA MET A 541 -37.20 -46.15 35.00
C MET A 541 -37.21 -45.65 36.45
N GLU A 542 -37.61 -44.39 36.61
CA GLU A 542 -38.55 -43.90 37.62
C GLU A 542 -39.23 -42.61 37.14
#